data_AF-A0A7X7KPB9-F1
#
_entry.id   AF-A0A7X7KPB9-F1
#
_cell.length_a   1.000
_cell.length_b   1.000
_cell.length_c   1.000
_cell.angle_alpha   90.00
_cell.angle_beta   90.00
_cell.angle_gamma   90.00
#
_symmetry.space_group_name_H-M   'P 1'
#
loop_
_entity.id
_entity.type
_entity.pdbx_description
1 polymer ?
#
loop_
_entity_poly.entity_id
_entity_poly.type
_entity_poly.pdbx_seq_one_letter_code
_entity_poly.pdbx_strand_id
1 'polypeptide(L)'
;MLPQIITAKAAFEPAGSSTVWHSHDLLQIGLMRTGTVRIEFPQEAVEVSAGGFFAIAPRHLHRIGEVAYAVGFRDPATFSRAVRRHLGLAPSEVRRAMRAR
;
A
#
# COMPACT_ATOMS: atom_id res chain seq x y z
N MET A 1 15.15 23.91 -20.83
CA MET A 1 14.48 22.99 -19.89
C MET A 1 13.00 23.30 -19.91
N LEU A 2 12.15 22.27 -20.02
CA LEU A 2 10.71 22.44 -19.86
C LEU A 2 10.38 22.48 -18.35
N PRO A 3 9.40 23.29 -17.92
CA PRO A 3 8.96 23.30 -16.52
C PRO A 3 8.37 21.93 -16.16
N GLN A 4 8.71 21.42 -14.98
CA GLN A 4 8.13 20.20 -14.42
C GLN A 4 7.27 20.55 -13.20
N ILE A 5 6.14 19.86 -13.06
CA ILE A 5 5.25 19.98 -11.91
C ILE A 5 5.12 18.60 -11.24
N ILE A 6 5.20 18.58 -9.91
CA ILE A 6 4.95 17.39 -9.09
C ILE A 6 3.61 17.59 -8.40
N THR A 7 2.62 16.77 -8.76
CA THR A 7 1.31 16.73 -8.12
C THR A 7 1.24 15.51 -7.20
N ALA A 8 1.02 15.74 -5.91
CA ALA A 8 0.88 14.67 -4.93
C ALA A 8 -0.60 14.45 -4.57
N LYS A 9 -1.01 13.19 -4.54
CA LYS A 9 -2.31 12.77 -4.00
C LYS A 9 -2.08 12.09 -2.65
N ALA A 10 -2.71 12.61 -1.60
CA ALA A 10 -2.81 11.86 -0.34
C ALA A 10 -3.78 10.69 -0.56
N ALA A 11 -3.27 9.46 -0.48
CA ALA A 11 -4.08 8.26 -0.49
C ALA A 11 -4.12 7.67 0.94
N PHE A 12 -5.32 7.39 1.43
CA PHE A 12 -5.52 6.58 2.63
C PHE A 12 -5.87 5.18 2.16
N GLU A 13 -4.92 4.27 2.32
CA GLU A 13 -5.11 2.86 2.00
C GLU A 13 -5.51 2.11 3.28
N PRO A 14 -6.63 1.38 3.30
CA PRO A 14 -7.06 0.63 4.48
C PRO A 14 -6.19 -0.61 4.70
N ALA A 15 -6.01 -0.96 5.98
CA ALA A 15 -5.31 -2.16 6.45
C ALA A 15 -5.49 -3.38 5.53
N GLY A 16 -4.38 -3.85 4.95
CA GLY A 16 -4.34 -5.02 4.08
C GLY A 16 -4.88 -4.78 2.67
N SER A 17 -4.80 -3.54 2.18
CA SER A 17 -4.92 -3.24 0.76
C SER A 17 -3.60 -3.48 0.04
N SER A 18 -3.71 -3.90 -1.22
CA SER A 18 -2.58 -3.92 -2.13
C SER A 18 -3.07 -3.47 -3.50
N THR A 19 -2.25 -2.73 -4.22
CA THR A 19 -2.48 -2.54 -5.65
C THR A 19 -2.27 -3.85 -6.39
N VAL A 20 -2.88 -3.99 -7.56
CA VAL A 20 -2.42 -5.01 -8.53
C VAL A 20 -1.03 -4.63 -9.04
N TRP A 21 -0.34 -5.56 -9.70
CA TRP A 21 0.87 -5.23 -10.46
C TRP A 21 0.52 -4.25 -11.58
N HIS A 22 1.21 -3.12 -11.63
CA HIS A 22 0.98 -2.09 -12.62
C HIS A 22 2.25 -1.29 -12.92
N SER A 23 2.16 -0.44 -13.94
CA SER A 23 3.15 0.59 -14.25
C SER A 23 2.44 1.82 -14.77
N HIS A 24 3.07 2.97 -14.62
CA HIS A 24 2.55 4.27 -15.06
C HIS A 24 3.65 5.03 -15.80
N ASP A 25 3.30 5.94 -16.71
CA ASP A 25 4.28 6.75 -17.46
C ASP A 25 4.85 7.94 -16.67
N LEU A 26 4.48 8.06 -15.39
CA LEU A 26 4.86 9.17 -14.51
C LEU A 26 5.80 8.69 -13.40
N LEU A 27 6.64 9.59 -12.90
CA LEU A 27 7.38 9.38 -11.66
C LEU A 27 6.37 9.33 -10.51
N GLN A 28 6.40 8.27 -9.73
CA GLN A 28 5.58 8.16 -8.53
C GLN A 28 6.42 8.42 -7.30
N ILE A 29 5.95 9.32 -6.43
CA ILE A 29 6.61 9.66 -5.16
C ILE A 29 5.61 9.40 -4.04
N GLY A 30 6.04 8.70 -3.00
CA GLY A 30 5.23 8.46 -1.80
C GLY A 30 5.96 8.89 -0.53
N LEU A 31 5.21 9.52 0.39
CA LEU A 31 5.66 9.83 1.75
C LEU A 31 4.84 8.98 2.72
N MET A 32 5.52 8.16 3.53
CA MET A 32 4.83 7.35 4.53
C MET A 32 4.59 8.18 5.78
N ARG A 33 3.32 8.54 6.05
CA ARG A 33 2.98 9.34 7.24
C ARG A 33 2.90 8.51 8.52
N THR A 34 2.38 7.29 8.44
CA THR A 34 2.15 6.38 9.57
C THR A 34 2.23 4.94 9.12
N GLY A 35 2.77 4.02 9.94
CA GLY A 35 2.85 2.60 9.61
C GLY A 35 3.98 2.25 8.64
N THR A 36 3.84 1.12 7.92
CA THR A 36 4.85 0.60 7.01
C THR A 36 4.18 0.07 5.73
N VAL A 37 4.78 0.37 4.59
CA VAL A 37 4.38 -0.19 3.29
C VAL A 37 5.51 -1.04 2.73
N ARG A 38 5.16 -2.11 2.02
CA ARG A 38 6.10 -2.91 1.22
C ARG A 38 5.83 -2.68 -0.25
N ILE A 39 6.84 -2.17 -0.92
CA ILE A 39 6.83 -1.94 -2.35
C ILE A 39 7.53 -3.12 -2.97
N GLU A 40 6.84 -3.80 -3.88
CA GLU A 40 7.36 -5.00 -4.52
C GLU A 40 7.61 -4.72 -6.00
N PHE A 41 8.76 -5.17 -6.44
CA PHE A 41 9.25 -5.16 -7.82
C PHE A 41 9.46 -6.62 -8.25
N PRO A 42 9.65 -6.91 -9.55
CA PRO A 42 9.75 -8.30 -9.99
C PRO A 42 10.94 -9.06 -9.37
N GLN A 43 12.02 -8.37 -9.00
CA GLN A 43 13.25 -8.96 -8.48
C GLN A 43 13.53 -8.63 -7.01
N GLU A 44 12.85 -7.65 -6.43
CA GLU A 44 13.13 -7.17 -5.08
C GLU A 44 11.91 -6.58 -4.40
N ALA A 45 12.04 -6.28 -3.11
CA ALA A 45 11.02 -5.56 -2.37
C ALA A 45 11.66 -4.68 -1.30
N VAL A 46 11.08 -3.50 -1.12
CA VAL A 46 11.56 -2.48 -0.20
C VAL A 46 10.46 -2.15 0.79
N GLU A 47 10.79 -2.09 2.07
CA GLU A 47 9.89 -1.63 3.12
C GLU A 47 10.17 -0.18 3.48
N VAL A 48 9.11 0.61 3.57
CA VAL A 48 9.19 2.04 3.88
C VAL A 48 8.29 2.30 5.08
N SER A 49 8.91 2.63 6.21
CA SER A 49 8.22 2.99 7.45
C SER A 49 7.91 4.47 7.53
N ALA A 50 7.06 4.85 8.50
CA ALA A 50 6.68 6.23 8.78
C ALA A 50 7.89 7.17 8.86
N GLY A 51 7.79 8.31 8.18
CA GLY A 51 8.89 9.28 7.99
C GLY A 51 9.78 8.97 6.78
N GLY A 52 9.71 7.76 6.23
CA GLY A 52 10.37 7.39 4.99
C GLY A 52 9.64 7.91 3.75
N PHE A 53 10.39 8.06 2.66
CA PHE A 53 9.86 8.37 1.35
C PHE A 53 10.37 7.34 0.33
N PHE A 54 9.65 7.22 -0.78
CA PHE A 54 10.08 6.41 -1.92
C PHE A 54 9.79 7.12 -3.23
N ALA A 55 10.54 6.74 -4.26
CA ALA A 55 10.31 7.12 -5.64
C ALA A 55 10.33 5.87 -6.52
N ILE A 56 9.38 5.78 -7.44
CA ILE A 56 9.30 4.72 -8.45
C ILE A 56 9.36 5.36 -9.81
N ALA A 57 10.36 4.96 -10.60
CA ALA A 57 10.59 5.52 -11.92
C ALA A 57 9.41 5.25 -12.88
N PRO A 58 9.20 6.13 -13.89
CA PRO A 58 8.26 5.86 -14.97
C PRO A 58 8.47 4.47 -15.58
N ARG A 59 7.36 3.80 -15.91
CA ARG A 59 7.29 2.46 -16.53
C ARG A 59 7.90 1.33 -15.71
N HIS A 60 8.27 1.58 -14.46
CA HIS A 60 8.72 0.51 -13.59
C HIS A 60 7.53 -0.33 -13.15
N LEU A 61 7.57 -1.65 -13.39
CA LEU A 61 6.54 -2.57 -12.92
C LEU A 61 6.64 -2.71 -11.40
N HIS A 62 5.54 -2.46 -10.70
CA HIS A 62 5.50 -2.52 -9.25
C HIS A 62 4.11 -2.89 -8.72
N ARG A 63 4.06 -3.33 -7.47
CA ARG A 63 2.86 -3.31 -6.65
C ARG A 63 3.18 -2.72 -5.28
N ILE A 64 2.23 -1.98 -4.73
CA ILE A 64 2.34 -1.42 -3.39
C ILE A 64 1.41 -2.24 -2.52
N GLY A 65 2.00 -3.03 -1.63
CA GLY A 65 1.30 -3.82 -0.64
C GLY A 65 1.49 -3.19 0.73
N GLU A 66 0.43 -3.08 1.51
CA GLU A 66 0.59 -2.75 2.91
C GLU A 66 1.12 -3.97 3.67
N VAL A 67 2.01 -3.73 4.65
CA VAL A 67 2.31 -4.78 5.62
C VAL A 67 1.63 -4.43 6.92
N ALA A 68 0.71 -5.30 7.34
CA ALA A 68 -0.06 -5.20 8.58
C ALA A 68 0.81 -5.22 9.86
N TYR A 69 2.14 -5.12 9.75
CA TYR A 69 3.09 -4.99 10.85
C TYR A 69 2.81 -3.77 11.72
N ALA A 70 2.38 -2.65 11.13
CA ALA A 70 2.17 -1.40 11.87
C ALA A 70 1.09 -1.48 12.96
N VAL A 71 0.13 -2.39 12.81
CA VAL A 71 -0.92 -2.67 13.80
C VAL A 71 -0.70 -4.01 14.53
N GLY A 72 0.51 -4.58 14.44
CA GLY A 72 0.92 -5.77 15.18
C GLY A 72 0.70 -7.11 14.49
N PHE A 73 0.30 -7.15 13.21
CA PHE A 73 0.14 -8.42 12.49
C PHE A 73 1.41 -8.77 11.71
N ARG A 74 1.95 -9.95 12.04
CA ARG A 74 3.23 -10.46 11.50
C ARG A 74 3.18 -10.80 10.01
N ASP A 75 1.99 -11.03 9.45
CA ASP A 75 1.79 -11.37 8.04
C ASP A 75 0.30 -11.17 7.64
N PRO A 76 -0.01 -11.11 6.33
CA PRO A 76 -1.38 -10.93 5.84
C PRO A 76 -2.37 -12.03 6.26
N ALA A 77 -1.91 -13.26 6.47
CA ALA A 77 -2.77 -14.37 6.90
C ALA A 77 -3.13 -14.23 8.38
N THR A 78 -2.20 -13.74 9.22
CA THR A 78 -2.43 -13.41 10.63
C THR A 78 -3.44 -12.26 10.76
N PHE A 79 -3.32 -11.21 9.94
CA PHE A 79 -4.34 -10.16 9.85
C PHE A 79 -5.70 -10.72 9.42
N SER A 80 -5.74 -11.50 8.33
CA SER A 80 -6.99 -12.06 7.80
C SER A 80 -7.71 -12.95 8.81
N ARG A 81 -6.97 -13.78 9.55
CA ARG A 81 -7.49 -14.60 10.65
C ARG A 81 -8.03 -13.73 11.79
N ALA A 82 -7.30 -12.69 12.18
CA ALA A 82 -7.73 -11.80 13.25
C ALA A 82 -9.00 -11.04 12.90
N VAL A 83 -9.09 -10.49 11.68
CA VAL A 83 -10.29 -9.81 11.17
C VAL A 83 -11.49 -10.76 11.15
N ARG A 84 -11.31 -11.97 10.61
CA ARG A 84 -12.38 -12.96 10.58
C ARG A 84 -12.81 -13.40 11.97
N ARG A 85 -11.86 -13.55 12.90
CA ARG A 85 -12.14 -13.89 14.31
C ARG A 85 -12.94 -12.80 15.03
N HIS A 86 -12.63 -11.52 14.79
CA HIS A 86 -13.24 -10.41 15.54
C HIS A 86 -14.53 -9.89 14.89
N LEU A 87 -14.59 -9.85 13.56
CA LEU A 87 -15.69 -9.25 12.81
C LEU A 87 -16.59 -10.29 12.14
N GLY A 88 -16.20 -11.57 12.13
CA GLY A 88 -16.92 -12.64 11.42
C GLY A 88 -16.78 -12.59 9.89
N LEU A 89 -16.16 -11.55 9.34
CA LEU A 89 -16.05 -11.27 7.91
C LEU A 89 -14.59 -11.39 7.42
N ALA A 90 -14.41 -11.72 6.14
CA ALA A 90 -13.10 -11.61 5.50
C ALA A 90 -12.73 -10.13 5.26
N PRO A 91 -11.44 -9.77 5.24
CA PRO A 91 -11.01 -8.39 5.01
C PRO A 91 -11.57 -7.75 3.72
N SER A 92 -11.71 -8.53 2.65
CA SER A 92 -12.31 -8.07 1.39
C SER A 92 -13.78 -7.67 1.54
N GLU A 93 -14.53 -8.38 2.39
CA GLU A 93 -15.94 -8.11 2.65
C GLU A 93 -16.12 -6.85 3.50
N VAL A 94 -15.26 -6.65 4.50
CA VAL A 94 -15.20 -5.41 5.30
C VAL A 94 -14.92 -4.22 4.39
N ARG A 95 -13.91 -4.32 3.51
CA ARG A 95 -13.59 -3.26 2.54
C ARG A 95 -14.76 -2.95 1.61
N ARG A 96 -15.46 -3.97 1.12
CA ARG A 96 -16.66 -3.82 0.28
C ARG A 96 -17.76 -3.07 1.03
N ALA A 97 -18.01 -3.43 2.29
CA ALA A 97 -19.01 -2.77 3.12
C ALA A 97 -18.66 -1.30 3.43
N MET A 98 -17.38 -0.98 3.63
CA MET A 98 -16.93 0.40 3.86
C MET A 98 -17.01 1.29 2.61
N ARG A 99 -16.86 0.72 1.41
CA ARG A 99 -16.98 1.46 0.13
C ARG A 99 -18.42 1.71 -0.32
N ALA A 100 -19.38 0.98 0.26
CA ALA A 100 -20.80 1.13 -0.03
C ALA A 100 -21.50 2.14 0.91
N ARG A 101 -20.73 2.80 1.79
CA ARG A 101 -21.16 3.88 2.68
C ARG A 101 -20.54 5.19 2.20
#